data_AF-A0AAE7L290-F1
#
_entry.id   AF-A0AAE7L290-F1
#
_cell.length_a   1.000
_cell.length_b   1.000
_cell.length_c   1.000
_cell.angle_alpha   90.00
_cell.angle_beta   90.00
_cell.angle_gamma   90.00
#
_symmetry.space_group_name_H-M   'P 1'
#
loop_
_entity.id
_entity.type
_entity.pdbx_description
1 polymer ?
#
loop_
_entity_poly.entity_id
_entity_poly.type
_entity_poly.pdbx_seq_one_letter_code
_entity_poly.pdbx_strand_id
1 'polypeptide(L)'
;MKKLEDVGVLVARILMPILFITAGWGKITGYAGTQQYMEAMGVPGFMLPLVILLEFGGGLAILFGFLTRTTALFTAGFTVLTAFLFHSNFAEGVNSLMFMKNLTIAGGFLLLGITGPGAFSIDRVLNKKW
;
A
#
# COMPACT_ATOMS: atom_id res chain seq x y z
N MET A 1 -7.80 0.34 -27.91
CA MET A 1 -7.24 1.23 -26.87
C MET A 1 -7.85 0.91 -25.50
N LYS A 2 -9.18 1.01 -25.30
CA LYS A 2 -9.85 0.65 -24.02
C LYS A 2 -9.46 -0.71 -23.40
N LYS A 3 -9.35 -1.78 -24.20
CA LYS A 3 -8.95 -3.11 -23.69
C LYS A 3 -7.52 -3.13 -23.13
N LEU A 4 -6.59 -2.38 -23.72
CA LEU A 4 -5.20 -2.32 -23.24
C LEU A 4 -5.12 -1.54 -21.93
N GLU A 5 -5.88 -0.46 -21.81
CA GLU A 5 -6.01 0.32 -20.57
C GLU A 5 -6.59 -0.53 -19.43
N ASP A 6 -7.70 -1.24 -19.68
CA ASP A 6 -8.36 -2.07 -18.68
C ASP A 6 -7.48 -3.24 -18.19
N VAL A 7 -6.77 -3.90 -19.12
CA VAL A 7 -5.81 -4.96 -18.78
C VAL A 7 -4.59 -4.37 -18.08
N GLY A 8 -4.09 -3.21 -18.53
CA GLY A 8 -2.96 -2.52 -17.90
C GLY A 8 -3.25 -2.14 -16.46
N VAL A 9 -4.44 -1.62 -16.16
CA VAL A 9 -4.86 -1.29 -14.79
C VAL A 9 -5.04 -2.55 -13.94
N LEU A 10 -5.53 -3.66 -14.51
CA LEU A 10 -5.59 -4.93 -13.80
C LEU A 10 -4.20 -5.44 -13.43
N VAL A 11 -3.25 -5.44 -14.37
CA VAL A 11 -1.86 -5.85 -14.13
C VAL A 11 -1.21 -4.95 -13.07
N ALA A 12 -1.40 -3.63 -13.15
CA ALA A 12 -0.91 -2.71 -12.14
C ALA A 12 -1.47 -3.03 -10.74
N ARG A 13 -2.77 -3.33 -10.62
CA ARG A 13 -3.39 -3.73 -9.34
C ARG A 13 -2.90 -5.07 -8.81
N ILE A 14 -2.40 -5.96 -9.67
CA ILE A 14 -1.77 -7.20 -9.23
C ILE A 14 -0.36 -6.95 -8.71
N LEU A 15 0.43 -6.12 -9.40
CA LEU A 15 1.85 -5.91 -9.10
C LEU A 15 2.09 -4.95 -7.93
N MET A 16 1.36 -3.84 -7.89
CA MET A 16 1.58 -2.78 -6.90
C MET A 16 1.44 -3.21 -5.44
N PRO A 17 0.42 -3.99 -5.03
CA PRO A 17 0.22 -4.31 -3.61
C PRO A 17 1.05 -5.50 -3.12
N ILE A 18 1.86 -6.16 -3.96
CA ILE A 18 2.62 -7.37 -3.56
C ILE A 18 3.40 -7.13 -2.27
N LEU A 19 4.14 -6.01 -2.19
CA LEU A 19 4.93 -5.66 -1.01
C LEU A 19 4.05 -5.46 0.22
N PHE A 20 2.88 -4.85 0.08
CA PHE A 20 1.96 -4.59 1.20
C PHE A 20 1.31 -5.88 1.70
N ILE A 21 0.91 -6.77 0.80
CA ILE A 21 0.33 -8.06 1.16
C ILE A 21 1.37 -8.92 1.91
N THR A 22 2.59 -8.99 1.40
CA THR A 22 3.66 -9.78 2.05
C THR A 22 4.09 -9.16 3.38
N ALA A 23 4.26 -7.83 3.44
CA ALA A 23 4.60 -7.13 4.68
C ALA A 23 3.50 -7.27 5.73
N GLY A 24 2.24 -7.04 5.36
CA GLY A 24 1.10 -7.13 6.26
C GLY A 24 0.89 -8.56 6.78
N TRP A 25 1.07 -9.57 5.94
CA TRP A 25 1.10 -10.97 6.39
C TRP A 25 2.22 -11.24 7.39
N GLY A 26 3.43 -10.75 7.10
CA GLY A 26 4.57 -10.84 8.01
C GLY A 26 4.29 -10.20 9.37
N LYS A 27 3.57 -9.07 9.41
CA LYS A 27 3.14 -8.41 10.66
C LYS A 27 2.12 -9.22 11.45
N ILE A 28 1.26 -10.01 10.80
CA ILE A 28 0.34 -10.93 11.48
C ILE A 28 1.13 -12.05 12.16
N THR A 29 2.03 -12.70 11.42
CA THR A 29 2.81 -13.83 11.95
C THR A 29 3.91 -13.40 12.93
N GLY A 30 4.40 -12.17 12.80
CA GLY A 30 5.46 -11.56 13.60
C GLY A 30 4.97 -10.40 14.46
N TYR A 31 3.76 -10.52 15.02
CA TYR A 31 3.05 -9.41 15.67
C TYR A 31 3.87 -8.74 16.79
N ALA A 32 4.36 -9.53 17.76
CA ALA A 32 5.09 -8.99 18.91
C ALA A 32 6.37 -8.25 18.50
N GLY A 33 7.15 -8.82 17.58
CA GLY A 33 8.38 -8.18 17.08
C GLY A 33 8.10 -6.89 16.31
N THR A 34 7.04 -6.88 15.51
CA THR A 34 6.62 -5.66 14.79
C THR A 34 6.18 -4.58 15.76
N GLN A 35 5.39 -4.94 16.79
CA GLN A 35 4.92 -3.98 17.79
C GLN A 35 6.09 -3.33 18.52
N GLN A 36 7.07 -4.13 18.96
CA GLN A 36 8.28 -3.64 19.61
C GLN A 36 9.08 -2.72 18.70
N TYR A 37 9.22 -3.06 17.41
CA TYR A 37 9.91 -2.22 16.45
C TYR A 37 9.19 -0.89 16.21
N MET A 38 7.86 -0.89 16.13
CA MET A 38 7.06 0.34 16.01
C MET A 38 7.29 1.26 17.22
N GLU A 39 7.24 0.70 18.43
CA GLU A 39 7.46 1.45 19.67
C GLU A 39 8.87 2.03 19.74
N ALA A 40 9.88 1.28 19.31
CA ALA A 40 11.26 1.76 19.22
C ALA A 40 11.42 2.95 18.24
N MET A 41 10.55 3.03 17.24
CA MET A 41 10.51 4.12 16.26
C MET A 41 9.53 5.24 16.64
N GLY A 42 9.00 5.22 17.87
CA GLY A 42 8.08 6.24 18.39
C GLY A 42 6.64 6.12 17.90
N VAL A 43 6.28 5.00 17.26
CA VAL A 43 4.90 4.72 16.83
C VAL A 43 4.21 3.85 17.89
N PRO A 44 3.05 4.26 18.44
CA PRO A 44 2.37 3.47 19.47
C PRO A 44 1.99 2.05 19.00
N GLY A 45 2.34 1.04 19.80
CA GLY A 45 2.11 -0.37 19.45
C GLY A 45 0.65 -0.74 19.20
N PHE A 46 -0.30 -0.06 19.86
CA PHE A 46 -1.75 -0.28 19.64
C PHE A 46 -2.22 0.07 18.22
N MET A 47 -1.42 0.79 17.44
CA MET A 47 -1.72 1.11 16.04
C MET A 47 -1.45 -0.06 15.09
N LEU A 48 -0.72 -1.10 15.53
CA LEU A 48 -0.33 -2.23 14.67
C LEU A 48 -1.51 -2.91 13.96
N PRO A 49 -2.68 -3.15 14.58
CA PRO A 49 -3.85 -3.67 13.87
C PRO A 49 -4.32 -2.79 12.71
N LEU A 50 -4.24 -1.46 12.84
CA LEU A 50 -4.59 -0.54 11.76
C LEU A 50 -3.55 -0.57 10.62
N VAL A 51 -2.28 -0.72 10.97
CA VAL A 51 -1.20 -0.91 9.99
C VAL A 51 -1.42 -2.22 9.21
N ILE A 52 -1.70 -3.32 9.91
CA ILE A 52 -2.02 -4.61 9.28
C ILE A 52 -3.25 -4.49 8.39
N LEU A 53 -4.31 -3.82 8.86
CA LEU A 53 -5.53 -3.62 8.09
C LEU A 53 -5.24 -2.88 6.78
N LEU A 54 -4.41 -1.83 6.81
CA LEU A 54 -4.08 -1.07 5.61
C LEU A 54 -3.13 -1.84 4.68
N GLU A 55 -2.09 -2.47 5.20
CA GLU A 55 -1.12 -3.18 4.37
C GLU A 55 -1.70 -4.49 3.80
N PHE A 56 -2.16 -5.38 4.68
CA PHE A 56 -2.69 -6.67 4.24
C PHE A 56 -4.10 -6.51 3.65
N GLY A 57 -5.01 -5.92 4.43
CA GLY A 57 -6.40 -5.73 4.00
C GLY A 57 -6.51 -4.77 2.81
N GLY A 58 -5.84 -3.62 2.87
CA GLY A 58 -5.79 -2.68 1.77
C GLY A 58 -5.05 -3.21 0.54
N GLY A 59 -3.97 -3.98 0.73
CA GLY A 59 -3.30 -4.67 -0.37
C GLY A 59 -4.23 -5.63 -1.13
N LEU A 60 -4.99 -6.45 -0.40
CA LEU A 60 -6.01 -7.34 -0.98
C LEU A 60 -7.17 -6.54 -1.62
N ALA A 61 -7.60 -5.45 -1.00
CA ALA A 61 -8.63 -4.59 -1.55
C ALA A 61 -8.19 -4.00 -2.90
N ILE A 62 -6.95 -3.54 -3.03
CA ILE A 62 -6.39 -3.08 -4.32
C ILE A 62 -6.33 -4.22 -5.33
N LEU A 63 -5.84 -5.39 -4.95
CA LEU A 63 -5.73 -6.57 -5.82
C LEU A 63 -7.07 -6.91 -6.49
N PHE A 64 -8.15 -6.98 -5.69
CA PHE A 64 -9.49 -7.28 -6.20
C PHE A 64 -10.23 -6.06 -6.76
N GLY A 65 -9.63 -4.87 -6.65
CA GLY A 65 -10.27 -3.62 -7.03
C GLY A 65 -11.53 -3.32 -6.24
N PHE A 66 -11.43 -3.42 -4.92
CA PHE A 66 -12.45 -3.03 -3.95
C PHE A 66 -11.99 -1.77 -3.22
N LEU A 67 -12.85 -0.74 -3.13
CA LEU A 67 -12.46 0.53 -2.49
C LEU A 67 -11.22 1.16 -3.14
N THR A 68 -11.01 0.97 -4.45
CA THR A 68 -9.69 1.16 -5.08
C THR A 68 -9.17 2.58 -4.96
N ARG A 69 -9.98 3.59 -5.30
CA ARG A 69 -9.56 4.99 -5.23
C ARG A 69 -9.17 5.39 -3.81
N THR A 70 -10.05 5.10 -2.86
CA THR A 70 -9.84 5.41 -1.44
C THR A 70 -8.62 4.67 -0.89
N THR A 71 -8.58 3.35 -1.06
CA THR A 71 -7.49 2.51 -0.57
C THR A 71 -6.15 2.94 -1.16
N ALA A 72 -6.10 3.25 -2.46
CA ALA A 72 -4.88 3.68 -3.11
C ALA A 72 -4.35 5.01 -2.53
N LEU A 73 -5.23 5.99 -2.31
CA LEU A 73 -4.83 7.28 -1.72
C LEU A 73 -4.34 7.13 -0.27
N PHE A 74 -5.02 6.31 0.54
CA PHE A 74 -4.56 6.01 1.91
C PHE A 74 -3.22 5.28 1.90
N THR A 75 -3.07 4.25 1.04
CA THR A 75 -1.81 3.52 0.90
C THR A 75 -0.69 4.43 0.43
N ALA A 76 -0.93 5.35 -0.53
CA ALA A 76 0.06 6.32 -0.98
C ALA A 76 0.54 7.21 0.19
N GLY A 77 -0.39 7.81 0.94
CA GLY A 77 -0.06 8.64 2.09
C GLY A 77 0.68 7.88 3.19
N PHE A 78 0.23 6.66 3.50
CA PHE A 78 0.90 5.77 4.44
C PHE A 78 2.32 5.40 3.99
N THR A 79 2.53 5.15 2.70
CA THR A 79 3.84 4.80 2.15
C THR A 79 4.82 5.96 2.28
N VAL A 80 4.37 7.19 2.03
CA VAL A 80 5.16 8.40 2.26
C VAL A 80 5.49 8.53 3.75
N LEU A 81 4.48 8.41 4.62
CA LEU A 81 4.67 8.51 6.06
C LEU A 81 5.71 7.51 6.59
N THR A 82 5.61 6.24 6.18
CA THR A 82 6.58 5.21 6.60
C THR A 82 7.99 5.45 6.05
N ALA A 83 8.15 6.09 4.90
CA ALA A 83 9.47 6.51 4.41
C ALA A 83 10.15 7.46 5.42
N PHE A 84 9.43 8.47 5.88
CA PHE A 84 9.96 9.46 6.84
C PHE A 84 10.17 8.87 8.23
N LEU A 85 9.26 8.01 8.69
CA LEU A 85 9.36 7.41 10.02
C LEU A 85 10.48 6.36 10.11
N PHE A 86 10.63 5.50 9.10
CA PHE A 86 11.50 4.32 9.20
C PHE A 86 12.80 4.40 8.39
N HIS A 87 12.91 5.34 7.45
CA HIS A 87 14.01 5.37 6.47
C HIS A 87 14.62 6.76 6.27
N SER A 88 14.54 7.64 7.28
CA SER A 88 15.09 9.00 7.22
C SER A 88 16.54 9.12 7.69
N ASN A 89 17.16 8.06 8.23
CA ASN A 89 18.60 8.04 8.52
C ASN A 89 19.42 7.74 7.25
N PHE A 90 19.67 8.76 6.44
CA PHE A 90 20.37 8.64 5.15
C PHE A 90 21.87 8.30 5.24
N ALA A 91 22.46 8.33 6.46
CA ALA A 91 23.81 7.84 6.67
C ALA A 91 23.89 6.30 6.48
N GLU A 92 22.77 5.59 6.65
CA GLU A 92 22.65 4.18 6.34
C GLU A 92 22.19 3.99 4.89
N GLY A 93 23.04 3.42 4.03
CA GLY A 93 22.75 3.27 2.60
C GLY A 93 21.44 2.51 2.30
N VAL A 94 21.07 1.56 3.15
CA VAL A 94 19.81 0.81 3.03
C VAL A 94 18.60 1.72 3.21
N ASN A 95 18.64 2.67 4.13
CA ASN A 95 17.53 3.60 4.37
C ASN A 95 17.31 4.52 3.18
N SER A 96 18.38 5.03 2.57
CA SER A 96 18.28 5.82 1.34
C SER A 96 17.54 5.07 0.23
N LEU A 97 17.86 3.79 0.02
CA LEU A 97 17.18 2.95 -0.97
C LEU A 97 15.71 2.70 -0.59
N MET A 98 15.42 2.38 0.67
CA MET A 98 14.05 2.12 1.14
C MET A 98 13.17 3.36 1.08
N PHE A 99 13.73 4.54 1.37
CA PHE A 99 13.05 5.83 1.25
C PHE A 99 12.63 6.10 -0.20
N MET A 100 13.56 5.97 -1.15
CA MET A 100 13.28 6.14 -2.59
C MET A 100 12.25 5.12 -3.08
N LYS A 101 12.40 3.84 -2.68
CA LYS A 101 11.43 2.77 -2.98
C LYS A 101 10.03 3.16 -2.51
N ASN A 102 9.88 3.66 -1.28
CA ASN A 102 8.58 4.09 -0.75
C ASN A 102 7.99 5.25 -1.56
N LEU A 103 8.78 6.26 -1.94
CA LEU A 103 8.29 7.37 -2.77
C LEU A 103 7.84 6.90 -4.16
N THR A 104 8.60 6.02 -4.80
CA THR A 104 8.23 5.44 -6.10
C THR A 104 6.90 4.68 -6.01
N ILE A 105 6.73 3.86 -4.96
CA ILE A 105 5.50 3.10 -4.76
C ILE A 105 4.31 4.03 -4.48
N ALA A 106 4.50 5.07 -3.66
CA ALA A 106 3.47 6.07 -3.38
C ALA A 106 2.99 6.76 -4.68
N GLY A 107 3.91 7.08 -5.59
CA GLY A 107 3.57 7.62 -6.91
C GLY A 107 2.67 6.69 -7.74
N GLY A 108 2.96 5.38 -7.72
CA GLY A 108 2.12 4.37 -8.37
C GLY A 108 0.70 4.31 -7.78
N PHE A 109 0.58 4.31 -6.45
CA PHE A 109 -0.72 4.33 -5.78
C PHE A 109 -1.49 5.65 -5.99
N LEU A 110 -0.80 6.78 -6.04
CA LEU A 110 -1.43 8.06 -6.36
C LEU A 110 -2.00 8.04 -7.78
N LEU A 111 -1.24 7.52 -8.76
CA LEU A 111 -1.73 7.34 -10.13
C LEU A 111 -2.95 6.41 -10.17
N LEU A 112 -2.93 5.28 -9.46
CA LEU A 112 -4.06 4.37 -9.37
C LEU A 112 -5.30 5.02 -8.71
N GLY A 113 -5.09 5.88 -7.72
CA GLY A 113 -6.15 6.67 -7.09
C GLY A 113 -6.84 7.64 -8.06
N ILE A 114 -6.09 8.17 -9.03
CA ILE A 114 -6.59 9.08 -10.07
C ILE A 114 -7.29 8.31 -11.19
N THR A 115 -6.62 7.29 -11.73
CA THR A 115 -7.13 6.49 -12.87
C THR A 115 -8.30 5.60 -12.47
N GLY A 116 -8.32 5.13 -11.22
CA GLY A 116 -9.36 4.27 -10.69
C GLY A 116 -9.19 2.80 -11.05
N PRO A 117 -10.21 1.97 -10.80
CA PRO A 117 -10.08 0.52 -10.76
C PRO A 117 -10.03 -0.19 -12.12
N GLY A 118 -10.37 0.48 -13.22
CA GLY A 118 -10.54 -0.16 -14.53
C GLY A 118 -11.73 -1.15 -14.57
N ALA A 119 -11.98 -1.76 -15.74
CA ALA A 119 -13.14 -2.61 -15.96
C ALA A 119 -13.17 -3.91 -15.13
N PHE A 120 -12.01 -4.50 -14.81
CA PHE A 120 -11.91 -5.80 -14.12
C PHE A 120 -11.81 -5.65 -12.61
N SER A 121 -12.85 -5.13 -11.95
CA SER A 121 -12.81 -4.80 -10.52
C SER A 121 -14.14 -5.06 -9.81
N ILE A 122 -14.09 -5.35 -8.52
CA ILE A 122 -15.29 -5.42 -7.67
C ILE A 122 -16.03 -4.08 -7.68
N ASP A 123 -15.29 -2.98 -7.66
CA ASP A 123 -15.82 -1.61 -7.74
C ASP A 123 -16.72 -1.39 -8.96
N ARG A 124 -16.34 -1.97 -10.11
CA ARG A 124 -17.14 -1.93 -11.34
C ARG A 124 -18.40 -2.80 -11.22
N VAL A 125 -18.29 -3.99 -10.64
CA VAL A 125 -19.43 -4.89 -10.39
C VAL A 125 -20.45 -4.25 -9.46
N LEU A 126 -19.98 -3.54 -8.43
CA LEU A 126 -20.83 -2.83 -7.47
C LEU A 126 -21.38 -1.50 -7.99
N ASN A 127 -21.12 -1.14 -9.25
CA ASN A 127 -21.53 0.14 -9.86
C ASN A 127 -21.19 1.36 -8.99
N LYS A 128 -20.08 1.32 -8.26
CA LYS A 128 -19.75 2.42 -7.37
C LYS A 128 -19.50 3.70 -8.18
N LYS A 129 -20.12 4.77 -7.70
CA LYS A 129 -20.01 6.12 -8.24
C LYS A 129 -19.03 6.89 -7.36
N TRP A 130 -17.85 7.07 -7.88
CA TRP A 130 -16.70 7.74 -7.27
C TRP A 130 -15.80 8.24 -8.38
#